data_AF-A0A9D4XIP7-F1
#
_entry.id   AF-A0A9D4XIP7-F1
#
_cell.length_a   1.000
_cell.length_b   1.000
_cell.length_c   1.000
_cell.angle_alpha   90.00
_cell.angle_beta   90.00
_cell.angle_gamma   90.00
#
_symmetry.space_group_name_H-M   'P 1'
#
loop_
_entity.id
_entity.type
_entity.pdbx_description
1 polymer ?
#
loop_
_entity_poly.entity_id
_entity_poly.type
_entity_poly.pdbx_seq_one_letter_code
_entity_poly.pdbx_strand_id
1 'polypeptide(L)'
;MTIEFPNLQFLVFACSDSRVCPSHILDFQPGEAFVVRNIANMVPPYHKTKHSGTGAAIEYAVIHLKVENIVVIGHSSCGGIKGLMSIPDDGTIEAVNVSLGNLLTYPFVREAVVKKTLALKGAHYDFVKGAFELWDIEFKISSSLSF
;
A
#
# COMPACT_ATOMS: atom_id res chain seq x y z
N MET A 1 11.28 18.06 23.97
CA MET A 1 11.16 18.46 22.55
C MET A 1 10.24 17.45 21.90
N THR A 2 8.95 17.75 21.80
CA THR A 2 7.99 16.96 21.03
C THR A 2 8.17 17.35 19.56
N ILE A 3 8.55 16.38 18.72
CA ILE A 3 8.55 16.58 17.28
C ILE A 3 7.07 16.55 16.86
N GLU A 4 6.53 17.71 16.48
CA GLU A 4 5.22 17.76 15.81
C GLU A 4 5.40 17.19 14.40
N PHE A 5 4.74 16.08 14.12
CA PHE A 5 4.73 15.52 12.78
C PHE A 5 3.73 16.29 11.92
N PRO A 6 4.06 16.64 10.66
CA PRO A 6 3.09 17.18 9.73
C PRO A 6 1.90 16.23 9.57
N ASN A 7 0.75 16.76 9.11
CA ASN A 7 -0.45 15.96 8.91
C ASN A 7 -0.26 14.99 7.73
N LEU A 8 0.31 13.81 8.00
CA LEU A 8 0.53 12.77 7.01
C LEU A 8 -0.79 12.13 6.61
N GLN A 9 -1.10 12.23 5.32
CA GLN A 9 -2.36 11.75 4.76
C GLN A 9 -2.25 10.33 4.19
N PHE A 10 -1.04 9.91 3.82
CA PHE A 10 -0.81 8.67 3.07
C PHE A 10 0.26 7.79 3.72
N LEU A 11 -0.01 6.48 3.81
CA LEU A 11 1.02 5.44 3.81
C LEU A 11 1.13 4.90 2.38
N VAL A 12 2.35 4.90 1.83
CA VAL A 12 2.59 4.47 0.45
C VAL A 12 3.55 3.28 0.43
N PHE A 13 3.12 2.18 -0.19
CA PHE A 13 3.99 1.08 -0.59
C PHE A 13 4.39 1.26 -2.05
N ALA A 14 5.69 1.38 -2.30
CA ALA A 14 6.26 1.50 -3.64
C ALA A 14 7.45 0.56 -3.82
N CYS A 15 7.82 0.26 -5.07
CA CYS A 15 8.93 -0.64 -5.33
C CYS A 15 10.26 0.07 -5.01
N SER A 16 11.27 -0.70 -4.59
CA SER A 16 12.65 -0.21 -4.44
C SER A 16 13.32 0.16 -5.78
N ASP A 17 12.68 -0.14 -6.91
CA ASP A 17 13.17 0.20 -8.24
C ASP A 17 13.46 1.71 -8.37
N SER A 18 14.68 2.04 -8.80
CA SER A 18 15.18 3.42 -8.88
C SER A 18 14.35 4.35 -9.77
N ARG A 19 13.58 3.80 -10.72
CA ARG A 19 12.79 4.57 -11.69
C ARG A 19 11.46 5.06 -11.13
N VAL A 20 11.02 4.53 -9.98
CA VAL A 20 9.66 4.72 -9.47
C VAL A 20 9.62 5.30 -8.05
N CYS A 21 10.38 6.38 -7.84
CA CYS A 21 10.34 7.10 -6.57
C CYS A 21 8.94 7.74 -6.39
N PRO A 22 8.15 7.37 -5.36
CA PRO A 22 6.77 7.83 -5.23
C PRO A 22 6.68 9.35 -5.05
N SER A 23 7.67 9.98 -4.39
CA SER A 23 7.72 11.44 -4.27
C SER A 23 7.87 12.15 -5.62
N HIS A 24 8.53 11.52 -6.59
CA HIS A 24 8.66 12.10 -7.94
C HIS A 24 7.44 11.81 -8.80
N ILE A 25 6.87 10.60 -8.71
CA ILE A 25 5.74 10.20 -9.54
C ILE A 25 4.46 10.96 -9.13
N LEU A 26 4.27 11.17 -7.84
CA LEU A 26 3.05 11.77 -7.27
C LEU A 26 3.27 13.19 -6.74
N ASP A 27 4.46 13.76 -6.96
CA ASP A 27 4.85 15.10 -6.49
C ASP A 27 4.66 15.32 -4.97
N PHE A 28 4.83 14.27 -4.16
CA PHE A 28 4.71 14.39 -2.72
C PHE A 28 5.79 15.30 -2.13
N GLN A 29 5.34 16.28 -1.37
CA GLN A 29 6.15 17.16 -0.56
C GLN A 29 6.54 16.50 0.77
N PRO A 30 7.62 16.95 1.41
CA PRO A 30 8.00 16.49 2.74
C PRO A 30 6.82 16.63 3.73
N GLY A 31 6.43 15.50 4.32
CA GLY A 31 5.35 15.45 5.31
C GLY A 31 3.98 15.02 4.78
N GLU A 32 3.84 14.76 3.47
CA GLU A 32 2.55 14.30 2.90
C GLU A 32 2.39 12.76 2.96
N ALA A 33 3.48 12.01 2.81
CA ALA A 33 3.46 10.56 2.73
C ALA A 33 4.50 9.89 3.63
N PHE A 34 4.07 8.85 4.34
CA PHE A 34 4.93 7.88 5.03
C PHE A 34 5.20 6.74 4.03
N VAL A 35 6.45 6.55 3.63
CA VAL A 35 6.77 5.69 2.49
C VAL A 35 7.52 4.44 2.94
N VAL A 36 7.00 3.27 2.51
CA VAL A 36 7.68 1.99 2.60
C VAL A 36 8.09 1.55 1.19
N ARG A 37 9.38 1.24 1.01
CA ARG A 37 9.89 0.72 -0.26
C ARG A 37 10.51 -0.66 -0.09
N ASN A 38 10.03 -1.62 -0.87
CA ASN A 38 10.57 -2.98 -0.89
C ASN A 38 10.51 -3.58 -2.31
N ILE A 39 11.05 -4.79 -2.47
CA ILE A 39 11.05 -5.51 -3.73
C ILE A 39 9.59 -5.81 -4.12
N ALA A 40 9.20 -5.35 -5.31
CA ALA A 40 7.85 -5.53 -5.87
C ALA A 40 6.71 -4.95 -5.02
N ASN A 41 6.97 -3.92 -4.19
CA ASN A 41 5.95 -3.18 -3.45
C ASN A 41 4.95 -4.08 -2.69
N MET A 42 5.44 -5.20 -2.18
CA MET A 42 4.62 -6.24 -1.59
C MET A 42 4.26 -5.92 -0.15
N VAL A 43 3.00 -6.18 0.20
CA VAL A 43 2.54 -6.22 1.60
C VAL A 43 2.30 -7.67 1.99
N PRO A 44 3.07 -8.24 2.93
CA PRO A 44 2.82 -9.59 3.43
C PRO A 44 1.61 -9.61 4.37
N PRO A 45 0.95 -10.77 4.55
CA PRO A 45 -0.10 -10.91 5.54
C PRO A 45 0.43 -10.67 6.96
N TYR A 46 -0.46 -10.26 7.86
CA TYR A 46 -0.15 -9.98 9.24
C TYR A 46 0.48 -11.19 9.91
N HIS A 47 1.66 -10.98 10.47
CA HIS A 47 2.34 -11.97 11.28
C HIS A 47 3.22 -11.25 12.31
N LYS A 48 3.03 -11.57 13.60
CA LYS A 48 3.69 -10.87 14.71
C LYS A 48 5.22 -10.84 14.62
N THR A 49 5.84 -11.92 14.13
CA THR A 49 7.30 -12.09 14.17
C THR A 49 8.01 -12.20 12.81
N LYS A 50 7.36 -12.69 11.74
CA LYS A 50 8.03 -12.96 10.45
C LYS A 50 8.23 -11.72 9.58
N HIS A 51 7.35 -10.73 9.70
CA HIS A 51 7.33 -9.54 8.83
C HIS A 51 7.31 -8.26 9.67
N SER A 52 8.12 -8.24 10.74
CA SER A 52 8.12 -7.17 11.75
C SER A 52 8.39 -5.79 11.16
N GLY A 53 9.23 -5.66 10.13
CA GLY A 53 9.48 -4.38 9.46
C GLY A 53 8.22 -3.79 8.81
N THR A 54 7.56 -4.55 7.94
CA THR A 54 6.33 -4.10 7.29
C THR A 54 5.21 -3.92 8.31
N GLY A 55 5.06 -4.84 9.26
CA GLY A 55 4.03 -4.75 10.28
C GLY A 55 4.17 -3.52 11.17
N ALA A 56 5.38 -3.22 11.64
CA ALA A 56 5.65 -2.03 12.43
C ALA A 56 5.39 -0.73 11.65
N ALA A 57 5.73 -0.68 10.36
CA ALA A 57 5.45 0.47 9.52
C ALA A 57 3.94 0.74 9.35
N ILE A 58 3.15 -0.31 9.09
CA ILE A 58 1.68 -0.20 8.97
C ILE A 58 1.07 0.19 10.32
N GLU A 59 1.47 -0.47 11.41
CA GLU A 59 0.99 -0.14 12.76
C GLU A 59 1.30 1.31 13.12
N TYR A 60 2.52 1.77 12.88
CA TYR A 60 2.91 3.15 13.15
C TYR A 60 2.09 4.15 12.33
N ALA A 61 1.96 3.93 11.03
CA ALA A 61 1.19 4.81 10.16
C ALA A 61 -0.30 4.89 10.55
N VAL A 62 -0.93 3.75 10.83
CA VAL A 62 -2.37 3.68 11.10
C VAL A 62 -2.71 4.08 12.54
N ILE A 63 -1.94 3.59 13.52
CA ILE A 63 -2.25 3.79 14.94
C ILE A 63 -1.66 5.10 15.47
N HIS A 64 -0.48 5.51 15.02
CA HIS A 64 0.22 6.66 15.60
C HIS A 64 0.14 7.90 14.71
N LEU A 65 0.40 7.76 13.41
CA LEU A 65 0.32 8.89 12.47
C LEU A 65 -1.10 9.19 11.99
N LYS A 66 -2.02 8.22 12.15
CA LYS A 66 -3.44 8.34 11.76
C LYS A 66 -3.62 8.69 10.28
N VAL A 67 -2.81 8.09 9.40
CA VAL A 67 -2.98 8.27 7.96
C VAL A 67 -4.40 7.88 7.52
N GLU A 68 -4.93 8.61 6.54
CA GLU A 68 -6.30 8.41 6.04
C GLU A 68 -6.32 7.44 4.84
N ASN A 69 -5.16 7.21 4.21
CA ASN A 69 -5.04 6.40 3.01
C ASN A 69 -3.84 5.46 3.10
N ILE A 70 -4.02 4.20 2.67
CA ILE A 70 -2.91 3.32 2.27
C ILE A 70 -2.97 3.12 0.76
N VAL A 71 -1.87 3.41 0.08
CA VAL A 71 -1.73 3.23 -1.37
C VAL A 71 -0.64 2.20 -1.66
N VAL A 72 -0.96 1.18 -2.44
CA VAL A 72 0.02 0.21 -2.94
C VAL A 72 0.24 0.44 -4.44
N ILE A 73 1.44 0.87 -4.81
CA ILE A 73 1.78 1.30 -6.17
C ILE A 73 2.66 0.23 -6.85
N GLY A 74 2.04 -0.53 -7.75
CA GLY A 74 2.73 -1.39 -8.71
C GLY A 74 3.31 -0.57 -9.87
N HIS A 75 4.16 -1.18 -10.69
CA HIS A 75 4.73 -0.48 -11.84
C HIS A 75 5.12 -1.39 -12.99
N SER A 76 5.14 -0.83 -14.20
CA SER A 76 5.58 -1.53 -15.41
C SER A 76 7.01 -2.06 -15.29
N SER A 77 7.31 -3.19 -15.94
CA SER A 77 8.66 -3.77 -15.99
C SER A 77 9.32 -4.01 -14.61
N CYS A 78 8.52 -4.43 -13.62
CA CYS A 78 9.00 -4.73 -12.28
C CYS A 78 9.86 -6.01 -12.25
N GLY A 79 11.15 -5.86 -11.91
CA GLY A 79 12.08 -6.99 -11.82
C GLY A 79 11.69 -8.04 -10.77
N GLY A 80 11.09 -7.60 -9.65
CA GLY A 80 10.64 -8.52 -8.59
C GLY A 80 9.45 -9.38 -9.02
N ILE A 81 8.45 -8.78 -9.68
CA ILE A 81 7.31 -9.53 -10.24
C ILE A 81 7.77 -10.44 -11.37
N LYS A 82 8.67 -9.98 -12.25
CA LYS A 82 9.26 -10.82 -13.29
C LYS A 82 10.04 -12.02 -12.73
N GLY A 83 10.69 -11.87 -11.57
CA GLY A 83 11.35 -12.99 -10.90
C GLY A 83 10.38 -13.99 -10.28
N LEU A 84 9.20 -13.52 -9.86
CA LEU A 84 8.13 -14.35 -9.29
C LEU A 84 7.34 -15.10 -10.36
N MET A 85 7.06 -14.44 -11.50
CA MET A 85 6.28 -14.98 -12.61
C MET A 85 7.22 -15.59 -13.65
N SER A 86 7.14 -16.90 -13.87
CA SER A 86 8.00 -17.60 -14.84
C SER A 86 7.66 -17.30 -16.33
N ILE A 87 6.65 -16.48 -16.66
CA ILE A 87 6.10 -16.26 -18.04
C ILE A 87 5.41 -14.85 -18.16
N PRO A 88 4.94 -14.37 -19.35
CA PRO A 88 5.28 -13.06 -19.95
C PRO A 88 4.24 -11.94 -19.72
N ASP A 89 3.37 -12.04 -18.72
CA ASP A 89 2.42 -10.97 -18.37
C ASP A 89 2.94 -10.11 -17.22
N ASP A 90 2.58 -8.82 -17.24
CA ASP A 90 2.91 -7.86 -16.19
C ASP A 90 1.95 -8.01 -14.99
N GLY A 91 2.06 -9.15 -14.28
CA GLY A 91 1.25 -9.52 -13.09
C GLY A 91 1.37 -8.61 -11.86
N THR A 92 1.76 -7.36 -12.09
CA THR A 92 1.95 -6.27 -11.15
C THR A 92 0.62 -5.78 -10.58
N ILE A 93 -0.45 -5.70 -11.38
CA ILE A 93 -1.78 -5.30 -10.91
C ILE A 93 -2.35 -6.37 -9.97
N GLU A 94 -2.22 -7.65 -10.32
CA GLU A 94 -2.63 -8.76 -9.46
C GLU A 94 -1.84 -8.76 -8.14
N ALA A 95 -0.54 -8.51 -8.20
CA ALA A 95 0.31 -8.41 -7.00
C ALA A 95 -0.09 -7.24 -6.08
N VAL A 96 -0.51 -6.10 -6.65
CA VAL A 96 -1.11 -4.99 -5.89
C VAL A 96 -2.38 -5.46 -5.19
N ASN A 97 -3.28 -6.13 -5.90
CA ASN A 97 -4.54 -6.64 -5.33
C ASN A 97 -4.32 -7.67 -4.22
N VAL A 98 -3.34 -8.58 -4.37
CA VAL A 98 -2.93 -9.51 -3.30
C VAL A 98 -2.42 -8.75 -2.08
N SER A 99 -1.61 -7.72 -2.28
CA SER A 99 -1.10 -6.88 -1.19
C SER A 99 -2.21 -6.12 -0.47
N LEU A 100 -3.21 -5.63 -1.19
CA LEU A 100 -4.40 -5.00 -0.60
C LEU A 100 -5.24 -6.01 0.20
N GLY A 101 -5.38 -7.24 -0.28
CA GLY A 101 -6.00 -8.33 0.49
C GLY A 101 -5.22 -8.65 1.77
N ASN A 102 -3.89 -8.67 1.70
CA ASN A 102 -3.02 -8.88 2.85
C ASN A 102 -3.15 -7.75 3.89
N LEU A 103 -3.31 -6.49 3.48
CA LEU A 103 -3.56 -5.37 4.40
C LEU A 103 -4.79 -5.61 5.29
N LEU A 104 -5.83 -6.26 4.77
CA LEU A 104 -7.03 -6.59 5.55
C LEU A 104 -6.79 -7.65 6.63
N THR A 105 -5.69 -8.41 6.55
CA THR A 105 -5.32 -9.38 7.61
C THR A 105 -4.80 -8.69 8.87
N TYR A 106 -4.44 -7.41 8.82
CA TYR A 106 -4.05 -6.60 9.97
C TYR A 106 -5.31 -6.12 10.72
N PRO A 107 -5.49 -6.49 12.00
CA PRO A 107 -6.74 -6.18 12.72
C PRO A 107 -7.08 -4.69 12.75
N PHE A 108 -6.09 -3.84 13.02
CA PHE A 108 -6.27 -2.39 13.10
C PHE A 108 -6.52 -1.72 11.73
N VAL A 109 -5.98 -2.28 10.64
CA VAL A 109 -6.31 -1.80 9.29
C VAL A 109 -7.76 -2.10 8.98
N ARG A 110 -8.20 -3.35 9.22
CA ARG A 110 -9.58 -3.77 9.00
C ARG A 110 -10.55 -2.92 9.81
N GLU A 111 -10.27 -2.69 11.09
CA GLU A 111 -11.09 -1.86 11.95
C GLU A 111 -11.19 -0.42 11.43
N ALA A 112 -10.08 0.18 11.00
CA ALA A 112 -10.06 1.54 10.46
C ALA A 112 -10.85 1.66 9.13
N VAL A 113 -10.76 0.64 8.26
CA VAL A 113 -11.55 0.57 7.01
C VAL A 113 -13.04 0.46 7.33
N VAL A 114 -13.44 -0.40 8.26
CA VAL A 114 -14.84 -0.55 8.70
C VAL A 114 -15.39 0.76 9.26
N LYS A 115 -14.57 1.48 10.05
CA LYS A 115 -14.92 2.79 10.62
C LYS A 115 -14.86 3.94 9.60
N LYS A 116 -14.45 3.67 8.36
CA LYS A 116 -14.26 4.66 7.29
C LYS A 116 -13.26 5.76 7.65
N THR A 117 -12.30 5.46 8.52
CA THR A 117 -11.18 6.36 8.85
C THR A 117 -9.93 6.05 8.04
N LEU A 118 -9.94 4.98 7.24
CA LEU A 118 -8.83 4.56 6.40
C LEU A 118 -9.36 4.00 5.07
N ALA A 119 -8.83 4.51 3.96
CA ALA A 119 -9.10 3.99 2.62
C ALA A 119 -7.92 3.15 2.11
N LEU A 120 -8.21 2.07 1.38
CA LEU A 120 -7.19 1.25 0.71
C LEU A 120 -7.29 1.46 -0.80
N LYS A 121 -6.17 1.83 -1.42
CA LYS A 121 -6.08 2.15 -2.84
C LYS A 121 -4.97 1.35 -3.51
N GLY A 122 -5.27 0.79 -4.68
CA GLY A 122 -4.26 0.23 -5.56
C GLY A 122 -3.91 1.24 -6.64
N ALA A 123 -2.65 1.22 -7.07
CA ALA A 123 -2.21 2.00 -8.20
C ALA A 123 -1.22 1.24 -9.06
N HIS A 124 -1.15 1.61 -10.34
CA HIS A 124 -0.17 1.10 -11.28
C HIS A 124 0.46 2.25 -12.07
N TYR A 125 1.79 2.38 -11.98
CA TYR A 125 2.55 3.35 -12.76
C TYR A 125 3.27 2.68 -13.93
N ASP A 126 2.81 2.96 -15.14
CA ASP A 126 3.45 2.54 -16.38
C ASP A 126 4.40 3.65 -16.87
N PHE A 127 5.68 3.56 -16.52
CA PHE A 127 6.68 4.52 -16.99
C PHE A 127 7.09 4.29 -18.46
N VAL A 128 6.72 3.16 -19.06
CA VAL A 128 6.96 2.91 -20.49
C VAL A 128 5.98 3.72 -21.33
N LYS A 129 4.72 3.78 -20.90
CA LYS A 129 3.65 4.55 -21.57
C LYS A 129 3.42 5.94 -20.97
N GLY A 130 4.01 6.23 -19.81
CA GLY A 130 3.77 7.47 -19.08
C GLY A 130 2.36 7.57 -18.49
N ALA A 131 1.78 6.44 -18.07
CA ALA A 131 0.42 6.36 -17.55
C ALA A 131 0.38 6.02 -16.06
N PHE A 132 -0.63 6.52 -15.35
CA PHE A 132 -0.88 6.21 -13.94
C PHE A 132 -2.34 5.84 -13.75
N GLU A 133 -2.59 4.65 -13.21
CA GLU A 133 -3.91 4.14 -12.89
C GLU A 133 -4.07 4.04 -11.38
N LEU A 134 -5.23 4.45 -10.86
CA LEU A 134 -5.58 4.42 -9.44
C LEU A 134 -6.98 3.82 -9.30
N TRP A 135 -7.15 2.91 -8.33
CA TRP A 135 -8.44 2.31 -8.01
C TRP A 135 -8.65 2.19 -6.50
N ASP A 136 -9.92 2.30 -6.11
CA ASP A 136 -10.37 2.10 -4.73
C ASP A 136 -10.77 0.64 -4.51
N ILE A 137 -10.49 0.10 -3.32
CA ILE A 137 -11.17 -1.11 -2.85
C ILE A 137 -12.37 -0.70 -2.01
N GLU A 138 -13.56 -0.84 -2.58
CA GLU A 138 -14.81 -0.68 -1.84
C GLU A 138 -15.14 -1.96 -1.08
N PHE A 139 -15.19 -1.86 0.25
CA PHE A 139 -15.63 -2.98 1.10
C PHE A 139 -17.12 -2.83 1.43
N LYS A 140 -17.96 -3.70 0.87
CA LYS A 140 -19.37 -3.82 1.28
C LYS A 140 -19.47 -4.86 2.38
N ILE A 141 -19.68 -4.40 3.61
CA ILE A 141 -20.05 -5.30 4.71
C ILE A 141 -21.50 -5.71 4.47
N SER A 142 -21.71 -6.96 4.08
CA SER A 142 -23.03 -7.59 4.15
C SER A 142 -23.28 -7.99 5.60
N SER A 143 -24.23 -7.32 6.27
CA SER A 143 -24.76 -7.84 7.53
C SER A 143 -25.61 -9.07 7.21
N SER A 144 -25.11 -10.27 7.50
CA SER A 144 -25.98 -11.43 7.61
C SER A 144 -26.85 -11.23 8.85
N LEU A 145 -28.13 -10.91 8.65
CA LEU A 145 -29.14 -10.99 9.70
C LEU A 145 -29.26 -12.45 10.13
N SER A 146 -28.67 -12.78 11.27
CA SER A 146 -29.02 -13.99 12.02
C SER A 146 -30.34 -13.73 12.75
N PHE A 147 -31.40 -14.39 12.30
CA PHE A 147 -32.68 -14.54 13.03
C PHE A 147 -32.52 -15.55 14.17
#